data_AF-A0A524IGN5-F1
#
_entry.id   AF-A0A524IGN5-F1
#
_cell.length_a   1.000
_cell.length_b   1.000
_cell.length_c   1.000
_cell.angle_alpha   90.00
_cell.angle_beta   90.00
_cell.angle_gamma   90.00
#
_symmetry.space_group_name_H-M   'P 1'
#
loop_
_entity.id
_entity.type
_entity.pdbx_description
1 polymer ?
#
loop_
_entity_poly.entity_id
_entity_poly.type
_entity_poly.pdbx_seq_one_letter_code
_entity_poly.pdbx_strand_id
1 'polypeptide(L)' 'MAFTVKYHPDVREVDLPRINVKMRERIRRAIESRLMTAPQEYGLPLRKSLG' A
#
# COMPACT_ATOMS: atom_id res chain seq x y z
N MET A 1 7.92 -16.04 6.46
CA MET A 1 8.23 -14.75 7.14
C MET A 1 7.41 -13.67 6.45
N ALA A 2 6.66 -12.86 7.20
CA ALA A 2 5.86 -11.78 6.61
C ALA A 2 6.69 -10.49 6.52
N PHE A 3 6.51 -9.74 5.44
CA PHE A 3 7.12 -8.42 5.26
C PHE A 3 6.44 -7.39 6.17
N THR A 4 7.20 -6.41 6.66
CA THR A 4 6.68 -5.33 7.50
C THR A 4 6.33 -4.11 6.65
N VAL A 5 5.14 -3.55 6.85
CA VAL A 5 4.69 -2.33 6.17
C VAL A 5 5.15 -1.10 6.93
N LYS A 6 5.72 -0.13 6.21
CA LYS A 6 6.01 1.21 6.72
C LYS A 6 5.31 2.22 5.83
N TYR A 7 4.60 3.16 6.45
CA TYR A 7 3.90 4.22 5.74
C TYR A 7 4.69 5.52 5.82
N HIS A 8 4.73 6.25 4.72
CA HIS A 8 5.19 7.63 4.70
C HIS A 8 4.16 8.53 5.42
N PRO A 9 4.56 9.59 6.14
CA PRO A 9 3.63 10.52 6.79
C PRO A 9 2.52 11.03 5.86
N ASP A 10 2.85 11.37 4.62
CA ASP A 10 1.89 11.83 3.61
C ASP A 10 0.76 10.85 3.31
N VAL A 11 0.97 9.54 3.51
CA VAL A 11 -0.12 8.56 3.39
C VAL A 11 -1.24 8.91 4.36
N ARG A 12 -0.88 9.26 5.60
CA ARG A 12 -1.85 9.64 6.64
C ARG A 12 -2.42 11.04 6.41
N GLU A 13 -1.57 11.98 6.06
CA GLU A 13 -1.92 13.41 6.04
C GLU A 13 -2.58 13.86 4.74
N VAL A 14 -2.19 13.25 3.61
CA VAL A 14 -2.59 13.68 2.27
C VAL A 14 -3.49 12.64 1.60
N ASP A 15 -3.10 11.36 1.61
CA ASP A 15 -3.76 10.34 0.79
C ASP A 15 -5.03 9.79 1.46
N LEU A 16 -4.92 9.27 2.69
CA LEU A 16 -6.03 8.61 3.39
C LEU A 16 -7.28 9.49 3.58
N PRO A 17 -7.18 10.82 3.82
CA PRO A 17 -8.37 11.68 3.91
C PRO A 17 -9.14 11.79 2.58
N ARG A 18 -8.45 11.63 1.44
CA ARG A 18 -9.04 11.71 0.09
C ARG A 18 -9.67 10.39 -0.37
N ILE A 19 -9.43 9.30 0.36
CA ILE A 19 -9.91 7.97 0.02
C ILE A 19 -11.13 7.62 0.89
N ASN A 20 -12.24 7.26 0.25
CA ASN A 20 -13.45 6.84 0.98
C ASN A 20 -13.24 5.54 1.78
N VAL A 21 -14.08 5.32 2.80
CA VAL A 21 -13.94 4.22 3.76
C VAL A 21 -13.90 2.84 3.08
N LYS A 22 -14.78 2.59 2.11
CA LYS A 22 -14.85 1.30 1.39
C LYS A 22 -13.54 1.01 0.65
N MET A 23 -12.96 2.02 0.02
CA MET A 23 -11.69 1.89 -0.69
C MET A 23 -10.52 1.69 0.28
N ARG A 24 -10.49 2.40 1.41
CA ARG A 24 -9.47 2.20 2.45
C ARG A 24 -9.43 0.76 2.95
N GLU A 25 -10.59 0.17 3.23
CA GLU A 25 -10.67 -1.25 3.65
C GLU A 25 -10.18 -2.21 2.58
N ARG A 26 -10.49 -1.94 1.30
CA ARG A 26 -10.01 -2.77 0.19
C ARG A 26 -8.49 -2.70 0.06
N ILE A 27 -7.90 -1.51 0.18
CA ILE A 27 -6.45 -1.30 0.13
C ILE A 27 -5.78 -2.02 1.31
N ARG A 28 -6.30 -1.83 2.53
CA ARG A 28 -5.79 -2.48 3.74
C ARG A 28 -5.74 -4.00 3.61
N ARG A 29 -6.84 -4.62 3.17
CA ARG A 29 -6.90 -6.07 2.94
C ARG A 29 -5.89 -6.55 1.89
N ALA A 30 -5.70 -5.79 0.81
CA ALA A 30 -4.73 -6.13 -0.23
C ALA A 30 -3.29 -6.07 0.30
N ILE A 31 -2.99 -5.08 1.15
CA ILE A 31 -1.68 -4.98 1.79
C ILE A 31 -1.45 -6.17 2.73
N GLU A 32 -2.37 -6.41 3.67
CA GLU A 32 -2.22 -7.43 4.72
C GLU A 32 -2.20 -8.86 4.18
N SER A 33 -3.09 -9.20 3.24
CA SER A 33 -3.21 -10.58 2.75
C SER A 33 -2.26 -10.92 1.60
N ARG A 34 -1.84 -9.92 0.82
CA ARG A 34 -1.04 -10.13 -0.40
C ARG A 34 0.36 -9.53 -0.26
N LEU A 35 0.48 -8.21 -0.14
CA LEU A 35 1.79 -7.54 -0.19
C LEU A 35 2.68 -7.87 1.01
N MET A 36 2.12 -8.10 2.20
CA MET A 36 2.89 -8.57 3.36
C MET A 36 3.33 -10.04 3.21
N THR A 37 2.67 -10.82 2.36
CA THR A 37 2.96 -12.24 2.15
C THR A 37 4.03 -12.44 1.08
N ALA A 38 3.82 -11.85 -0.11
CA ALA A 38 4.73 -11.99 -1.26
C ALA A 38 4.68 -10.71 -2.13
N PRO A 39 5.34 -9.61 -1.72
CA PRO A 39 5.29 -8.33 -2.43
C PRO A 39 5.87 -8.42 -3.85
N GLN A 40 6.85 -9.30 -4.08
CA GLN A 40 7.43 -9.56 -5.41
C GLN A 40 6.45 -10.25 -6.38
N GLU A 41 5.45 -10.98 -5.87
CA GLU A 41 4.43 -11.66 -6.70
C GLU A 41 3.19 -10.79 -6.92
N TYR A 42 2.80 -10.01 -5.91
CA TYR A 42 1.57 -9.23 -5.94
C TYR A 42 1.77 -7.74 -6.21
N GLY A 43 3.01 -7.26 -6.20
CA GLY A 43 3.40 -5.91 -6.56
C GLY A 43 3.88 -5.80 -8.00
N LEU A 44 3.92 -4.57 -8.51
CA LEU A 44 4.56 -4.25 -9.79
C LEU A 44 5.67 -3.23 -9.55
N PRO A 45 6.86 -3.41 -10.16
CA PRO A 45 7.91 -2.41 -10.06
C PRO A 45 7.45 -1.12 -10.73
N LEU A 46 7.65 0.01 -10.06
CA LEU A 46 7.42 1.32 -10.65
C LEU A 46 8.45 1.53 -11.77
N ARG A 47 7.96 1.79 -12.99
CA ARG A 47 8.82 1.94 -14.18
C ARG A 47 9.29 3.36 -14.46
N LYS A 48 8.98 4.30 -13.56
CA LYS A 48 9.44 5.70 -13.64
C LYS A 48 10.02 6.09 -12.30
N SER A 49 11.20 6.70 -12.31
CA SER A 49 11.68 7.50 -11.19
C SER A 49 10.77 8.72 -11.06
N LEU A 50 10.51 9.15 -9.82
CA LEU A 50 10.14 10.55 -9.59
C LEU A 50 11.31 11.39 -10.11
N GLY A 51 11.14 11.93 -11.32
CA GLY A 51 12.03 12.96 -11.88
C GLY A 51 11.70 14.31 -11.30
#